data_AF-A0A972X8V9-F1
#
_entry.id   AF-A0A972X8V9-F1
#
_cell.length_a   1.000
_cell.length_b   1.000
_cell.length_c   1.000
_cell.angle_alpha   90.00
_cell.angle_beta   90.00
_cell.angle_gamma   90.00
#
_symmetry.space_group_name_H-M   'P 1'
#
loop_
_entity.id
_entity.type
_entity.pdbx_description
1 polymer ?
#
loop_
_entity_poly.entity_id
_entity_poly.type
_entity_poly.pdbx_seq_one_letter_code
_entity_poly.pdbx_strand_id
1 'polypeptide(L)'
;MVYLRRAERRAQIIAGATAFFAQQGLSGQLRDLAKSLDITQPLLYRYFPSKKHLLDTIFEELFFKSWDDSWNELIIDQQIPLAKRIGQFYKAFDQEILNRDWVRLFVFSGLGGQTYNQLIFDQITSQIFRPLCVELRKFFGFGSVNPRQITLQEIEVMLETHGILFYYRQRQHIYSLPVYAEVDHIIRHMIIYMGQTISRLLVMLYPEESIKKRILKL
;
A
#
# COMPACT_ATOMS: atom_id res chain seq x y z
N MET A 1 -22.19 33.00 -3.89
CA MET A 1 -20.76 32.61 -3.89
C MET A 1 -20.38 32.25 -2.46
N VAL A 2 -20.15 30.97 -2.16
CA VAL A 2 -19.76 30.55 -0.80
C VAL A 2 -18.27 30.86 -0.61
N TYR A 3 -17.94 31.69 0.39
CA TYR A 3 -16.57 32.05 0.71
C TYR A 3 -15.93 30.90 1.49
N LEU A 4 -15.23 29.99 0.80
CA LEU A 4 -14.46 28.95 1.47
C LEU A 4 -13.28 29.58 2.22
N ARG A 5 -13.05 29.12 3.45
CA ARG A 5 -11.82 29.44 4.19
C ARG A 5 -10.62 28.98 3.37
N ARG A 6 -9.47 29.64 3.51
CA ARG A 6 -8.25 29.33 2.74
C ARG A 6 -7.88 27.84 2.80
N ALA A 7 -8.04 27.21 3.97
CA ALA A 7 -7.79 25.78 4.16
C ALA A 7 -8.78 24.89 3.38
N GLU A 8 -10.08 25.21 3.43
CA GLU A 8 -11.13 24.47 2.70
C GLU A 8 -10.91 24.55 1.20
N ARG A 9 -10.53 25.73 0.68
CA ARG A 9 -10.19 25.90 -0.74
C ARG A 9 -8.97 25.08 -1.13
N ARG A 10 -7.93 25.05 -0.29
CA ARG A 10 -6.72 24.24 -0.53
C ARG A 10 -7.09 22.75 -0.61
N ALA A 11 -7.89 22.24 0.33
CA ALA A 11 -8.35 20.85 0.33
C ALA A 11 -9.19 20.52 -0.92
N GLN A 12 -10.08 21.42 -1.33
CA GLN A 12 -10.85 21.25 -2.57
C GLN A 12 -9.94 21.14 -3.80
N ILE A 13 -8.90 21.98 -3.89
CA ILE A 13 -7.94 21.92 -5.00
C ILE A 13 -7.18 20.59 -4.98
N ILE A 14 -6.74 20.10 -3.82
CA ILE A 14 -6.05 18.80 -3.71
C ILE A 14 -6.95 17.65 -4.15
N ALA A 15 -8.18 17.58 -3.63
CA ALA A 15 -9.12 16.52 -3.99
C ALA A 15 -9.41 16.50 -5.50
N GLY A 16 -9.66 17.67 -6.08
CA GLY A 16 -9.92 17.78 -7.51
C GLY A 16 -8.68 17.52 -8.38
N ALA A 17 -7.49 17.94 -7.95
CA ALA A 17 -6.23 17.62 -8.63
C ALA A 17 -5.88 16.13 -8.56
N THR A 18 -6.17 15.48 -7.43
CA THR A 18 -6.02 14.03 -7.24
C THR A 18 -6.85 13.28 -8.27
N ALA A 19 -8.14 13.58 -8.36
CA ALA A 19 -9.03 12.97 -9.35
C ALA A 19 -8.58 13.26 -10.81
N PHE A 20 -8.18 14.50 -11.09
CA PHE A 20 -7.70 14.92 -12.42
C PHE A 20 -6.46 14.14 -12.86
N PHE A 21 -5.42 14.06 -12.01
CA PHE A 21 -4.20 13.35 -12.34
C PHE A 21 -4.38 11.83 -12.31
N ALA A 22 -5.25 11.30 -11.45
CA ALA A 22 -5.64 9.90 -11.51
C ALA A 22 -6.31 9.59 -12.86
N GLN A 23 -7.13 10.48 -13.42
CA GLN A 23 -7.77 10.26 -14.71
C GLN A 23 -6.80 10.43 -15.90
N GLN A 24 -6.08 11.55 -15.96
CA GLN A 24 -5.31 11.98 -17.14
C GLN A 24 -3.83 11.60 -17.11
N GLY A 25 -3.34 11.10 -15.97
CA GLY A 25 -1.93 10.87 -15.73
C GLY A 25 -1.16 12.13 -15.33
N LEU A 26 0.06 11.93 -14.84
CA LEU A 26 0.90 13.00 -14.29
C LEU A 26 1.39 14.02 -15.33
N SER A 27 1.16 13.81 -16.63
CA SER A 27 1.49 14.77 -17.69
C SER A 27 0.43 15.88 -17.88
N GLY A 28 -0.77 15.74 -17.31
CA GLY A 28 -1.86 16.72 -17.44
C GLY A 28 -1.48 18.17 -17.10
N GLN A 29 -2.00 19.14 -17.84
CA GLN A 29 -1.62 20.55 -17.70
C GLN A 29 -2.40 21.25 -16.58
N LEU A 30 -1.73 22.13 -15.81
CA LEU A 30 -2.38 22.90 -14.73
C LEU A 30 -3.48 23.83 -15.25
N ARG A 31 -3.41 24.28 -16.50
CA ARG A 31 -4.45 25.07 -17.15
C ARG A 31 -5.75 24.28 -17.28
N ASP A 32 -5.66 23.00 -17.66
CA ASP A 32 -6.83 22.14 -17.82
C ASP A 32 -7.39 21.74 -16.46
N LEU A 33 -6.52 21.52 -15.47
CA LEU A 33 -6.92 21.36 -14.07
C LEU A 33 -7.68 22.59 -13.55
N ALA A 34 -7.17 23.80 -13.75
CA ALA A 34 -7.83 25.02 -13.27
C ALA A 34 -9.25 25.15 -13.88
N LYS A 35 -9.38 24.85 -15.18
CA LYS A 35 -10.68 24.80 -15.86
C LYS A 35 -11.60 23.72 -15.27
N SER A 36 -11.10 22.52 -15.00
CA SER A 36 -11.93 21.43 -14.44
C SER A 36 -12.40 21.70 -13.02
N LEU A 37 -11.70 22.57 -12.28
CA LEU A 37 -12.04 22.99 -10.93
C LEU A 37 -12.87 24.29 -10.88
N ASP A 38 -13.19 24.88 -12.03
CA ASP A 38 -13.85 26.19 -12.15
C ASP A 38 -13.11 27.30 -11.36
N ILE A 39 -11.78 27.33 -11.48
CA ILE A 39 -10.94 28.37 -10.88
C ILE A 39 -9.99 28.97 -11.91
N THR A 40 -9.50 30.18 -11.63
CA THR A 40 -8.48 30.81 -12.47
C THR A 40 -7.11 30.18 -12.24
N GLN A 41 -6.30 30.10 -13.29
CA GLN A 41 -4.93 29.59 -13.18
C GLN A 41 -4.06 30.43 -12.19
N PRO A 42 -4.15 31.77 -12.12
CA PRO A 42 -3.48 32.54 -11.08
C PRO A 42 -3.90 32.17 -9.65
N LEU A 43 -5.18 31.83 -9.43
CA LEU A 43 -5.64 31.38 -8.12
C LEU A 43 -4.99 30.03 -7.76
N LEU A 44 -4.91 29.09 -8.70
CA LEU A 44 -4.23 27.81 -8.50
C LEU A 44 -2.76 28.02 -8.10
N TYR A 45 -2.04 28.89 -8.81
CA TYR A 45 -0.63 29.20 -8.51
C TYR A 45 -0.44 29.88 -7.15
N ARG A 46 -1.44 30.62 -6.65
CA ARG A 46 -1.40 31.20 -5.29
C ARG A 46 -1.39 30.14 -4.19
N TYR A 47 -1.98 28.97 -4.42
CA TYR A 47 -1.95 27.85 -3.48
C TYR A 47 -0.78 26.89 -3.76
N PHE A 48 -0.48 26.64 -5.03
CA PHE A 48 0.52 25.68 -5.47
C PHE A 48 1.43 26.32 -6.52
N PRO A 49 2.59 26.87 -6.13
CA PRO A 49 3.45 27.66 -7.01
C PRO A 49 3.97 26.92 -8.24
N SER A 50 3.99 25.58 -8.21
CA SER A 50 4.39 24.75 -9.34
C SER A 50 3.60 23.45 -9.38
N LYS A 51 3.59 22.79 -10.55
CA LYS A 51 3.00 21.46 -10.70
C LYS A 51 3.69 20.45 -9.80
N LYS A 52 5.02 20.54 -9.66
CA LYS A 52 5.78 19.70 -8.73
C LYS A 52 5.31 19.88 -7.30
N HIS A 53 5.18 21.12 -6.81
CA HIS A 53 4.69 21.38 -5.45
C HIS A 53 3.26 20.85 -5.23
N LEU A 54 2.38 20.95 -6.23
CA LEU A 54 1.05 20.34 -6.17
C LEU A 54 1.12 18.81 -6.07
N LEU A 55 1.93 18.16 -6.92
CA LEU A 55 2.09 16.71 -6.91
C LEU A 55 2.72 16.21 -5.60
N ASP A 56 3.79 16.87 -5.14
CA ASP A 56 4.42 16.57 -3.83
C ASP A 56 3.38 16.62 -2.72
N THR A 57 2.52 17.65 -2.71
CA THR A 57 1.44 17.77 -1.72
C THR A 57 0.42 16.63 -1.84
N ILE A 58 -0.03 16.31 -3.06
CA ILE A 58 -1.01 15.23 -3.30
C ILE A 58 -0.44 13.91 -2.78
N PHE A 59 0.81 13.60 -3.13
CA PHE A 59 1.45 12.36 -2.72
C PHE A 59 1.69 12.34 -1.20
N GLU A 60 2.07 13.46 -0.60
CA GLU A 60 2.19 13.54 0.86
C GLU A 60 0.86 13.24 1.57
N GLU A 61 -0.24 13.82 1.08
CA GLU A 61 -1.58 13.58 1.64
C GLU A 61 -2.08 12.16 1.37
N LEU A 62 -1.82 11.58 0.20
CA LEU A 62 -2.27 10.22 -0.13
C LEU A 62 -1.44 9.13 0.54
N PHE A 63 -0.14 9.34 0.72
CA PHE A 63 0.80 8.30 1.14
C PHE A 63 1.11 8.34 2.63
N PHE A 64 1.38 9.52 3.20
CA PHE A 64 1.78 9.60 4.60
C PHE A 64 0.59 9.77 5.53
N LYS A 65 -0.42 10.58 5.17
CA LYS A 65 -1.59 10.79 6.05
C LYS A 65 -2.56 9.62 6.07
N SER A 66 -2.56 8.79 5.03
CA SER A 66 -3.43 7.62 4.97
C SER A 66 -2.85 6.41 5.70
N TRP A 67 -1.59 6.48 6.13
CA TRP A 67 -0.96 5.38 6.87
C TRP A 67 -1.42 5.38 8.32
N ASP A 68 -1.92 4.23 8.78
CA ASP A 68 -2.32 4.04 10.18
C ASP A 68 -1.20 3.35 10.95
N ASP A 69 -0.61 4.07 11.91
CA ASP A 69 0.47 3.56 12.76
C ASP A 69 0.05 2.35 13.62
N SER A 70 -1.26 2.18 13.88
CA SER A 70 -1.79 1.02 14.62
C SER A 70 -1.66 -0.28 13.85
N TRP A 71 -1.42 -0.25 12.53
CA TRP A 71 -1.23 -1.46 11.73
C TRP A 71 -0.01 -2.25 12.16
N ASN A 72 1.10 -1.60 12.52
CA ASN A 72 2.27 -2.31 13.05
C ASN A 72 1.94 -2.98 14.39
N GLU A 73 1.20 -2.28 15.28
CA GLU A 73 0.76 -2.82 16.56
C GLU A 73 -0.13 -4.06 16.37
N LEU A 74 -1.08 -4.00 15.43
CA LEU A 74 -1.93 -5.11 15.03
C LEU A 74 -1.10 -6.31 14.55
N ILE A 75 -0.08 -6.07 13.73
CA ILE A 75 0.77 -7.15 13.19
C ILE A 75 1.53 -7.88 14.30
N ILE A 76 2.00 -7.18 15.34
CA ILE A 76 2.80 -7.79 16.41
C ILE A 76 1.98 -8.31 17.60
N ASP A 77 0.66 -8.07 17.63
CA ASP A 77 -0.21 -8.48 18.75
C ASP A 77 -0.45 -10.00 18.79
N GLN A 78 0.35 -10.71 19.59
CA GLN A 78 0.26 -12.17 19.75
C GLN A 78 -1.03 -12.65 20.46
N GLN A 79 -1.87 -11.74 20.98
CA GLN A 79 -3.19 -12.12 21.53
C GLN A 79 -4.20 -12.45 20.41
N ILE A 80 -3.94 -11.97 19.19
CA ILE A 80 -4.80 -12.21 18.03
C ILE A 80 -4.14 -13.29 17.14
N PRO A 81 -4.90 -14.32 16.71
CA PRO A 81 -4.36 -15.33 15.79
C PRO A 81 -3.72 -14.70 14.55
N LEU A 82 -2.54 -15.19 14.14
CA LEU A 82 -1.73 -14.56 13.08
C LEU A 82 -2.51 -14.33 11.78
N ALA A 83 -3.25 -15.34 11.30
CA ALA A 83 -4.07 -15.21 10.11
C ALA A 83 -5.14 -14.11 10.23
N LYS A 84 -5.70 -13.90 11.44
CA LYS A 84 -6.69 -12.86 11.71
C LYS A 84 -6.05 -11.47 11.69
N ARG A 85 -4.86 -11.30 12.27
CA ARG A 85 -4.07 -10.05 12.20
C ARG A 85 -3.79 -9.64 10.76
N ILE A 86 -3.25 -10.58 9.96
CA ILE A 86 -2.94 -10.36 8.54
C ILE A 86 -4.22 -9.99 7.78
N GLY A 87 -5.31 -10.73 8.00
CA GLY A 87 -6.59 -10.47 7.35
C GLY A 87 -7.18 -9.10 7.69
N GLN A 88 -7.11 -8.69 8.97
CA GLN A 88 -7.57 -7.38 9.43
C GLN A 88 -6.74 -6.26 8.81
N PHE A 89 -5.41 -6.37 8.82
CA PHE A 89 -4.51 -5.40 8.18
C PHE A 89 -4.85 -5.23 6.70
N TYR A 90 -4.89 -6.33 5.94
CA TYR A 90 -5.12 -6.24 4.49
C TYR A 90 -6.52 -5.78 4.12
N LYS A 91 -7.52 -6.02 4.99
CA LYS A 91 -8.86 -5.48 4.81
C LYS A 91 -8.90 -3.96 5.03
N ALA A 92 -8.24 -3.46 6.08
CA ALA A 92 -8.12 -2.02 6.32
C ALA A 92 -7.30 -1.35 5.20
N PHE A 93 -6.15 -1.91 4.86
CA PHE A 93 -5.29 -1.42 3.77
C PHE A 93 -6.05 -1.32 2.44
N ASP A 94 -6.84 -2.33 2.10
CA ASP A 94 -7.70 -2.31 0.91
C ASP A 94 -8.74 -1.19 0.93
N GLN A 95 -9.43 -1.02 2.05
CA GLN A 95 -10.52 -0.05 2.22
C GLN A 95 -10.02 1.40 2.25
N GLU A 96 -8.88 1.62 2.90
CA GLU A 96 -8.36 2.96 3.19
C GLU A 96 -7.38 3.45 2.11
N ILE A 97 -6.56 2.54 1.57
CA ILE A 97 -5.48 2.89 0.64
C ILE A 97 -5.85 2.59 -0.80
N LEU A 98 -6.33 1.38 -1.10
CA LEU A 98 -6.41 0.89 -2.48
C LEU A 98 -7.64 1.37 -3.28
N ASN A 99 -8.06 2.61 -3.03
CA ASN A 99 -9.08 3.28 -3.83
C ASN A 99 -8.57 3.59 -5.25
N ARG A 100 -9.52 3.95 -6.12
CA ARG A 100 -9.26 4.19 -7.54
C ARG A 100 -8.13 5.19 -7.80
N ASP A 101 -8.16 6.32 -7.11
CA ASP A 101 -7.24 7.42 -7.40
C ASP A 101 -5.84 7.10 -6.89
N TRP A 102 -5.74 6.48 -5.72
CA TRP A 102 -4.47 6.02 -5.17
C TRP A 102 -3.79 5.01 -6.10
N VAL A 103 -4.50 3.96 -6.51
CA VAL A 103 -3.95 2.89 -7.37
C VAL A 103 -3.45 3.46 -8.71
N ARG A 104 -4.21 4.37 -9.31
CA ARG A 104 -3.85 4.98 -10.59
C ARG A 104 -2.65 5.92 -10.45
N LEU A 105 -2.63 6.75 -9.41
CA LEU A 105 -1.51 7.67 -9.15
C LEU A 105 -0.23 6.91 -8.78
N PHE A 106 -0.34 5.81 -8.03
CA PHE A 106 0.80 4.94 -7.74
C PHE A 106 1.42 4.38 -9.02
N VAL A 107 0.60 3.90 -9.97
CA VAL A 107 1.08 3.39 -11.27
C VAL A 107 1.66 4.52 -12.14
N PHE A 108 0.99 5.66 -12.25
CA PHE A 108 1.53 6.79 -13.02
C PHE A 108 2.84 7.33 -12.44
N SER A 109 2.98 7.35 -11.11
CA SER A 109 4.22 7.72 -10.43
C SER A 109 5.38 6.80 -10.84
N GLY A 110 5.14 5.48 -10.85
CA GLY A 110 6.13 4.49 -11.24
C GLY A 110 6.54 4.61 -12.71
N LEU A 111 5.56 4.80 -13.61
CA LEU A 111 5.83 5.02 -15.05
C LEU A 111 6.58 6.34 -15.30
N GLY A 112 6.36 7.35 -14.47
CA GLY A 112 6.99 8.67 -14.57
C GLY A 112 8.37 8.77 -13.91
N GLY A 113 8.92 7.67 -13.38
CA GLY A 113 10.23 7.64 -12.71
C GLY A 113 10.31 8.47 -11.44
N GLN A 114 9.17 8.74 -10.79
CA GLN A 114 9.15 9.49 -9.52
C GLN A 114 9.56 8.58 -8.36
N THR A 115 10.12 9.16 -7.29
CA THR A 115 10.62 8.39 -6.14
C THR A 115 9.54 8.01 -5.13
N TYR A 116 8.29 8.47 -5.29
CA TYR A 116 7.25 8.24 -4.28
C TYR A 116 6.92 6.75 -4.05
N ASN A 117 7.00 5.92 -5.10
CA ASN A 117 6.81 4.48 -4.96
C ASN A 117 7.86 3.86 -4.02
N GLN A 118 9.11 4.36 -4.05
CA GLN A 118 10.18 3.87 -3.18
C GLN A 118 9.87 4.15 -1.71
N LEU A 119 9.39 5.36 -1.40
CA LEU A 119 9.01 5.74 -0.03
C LEU A 119 7.90 4.84 0.53
N ILE A 120 6.90 4.49 -0.29
CA ILE A 120 5.84 3.55 0.10
C ILE A 120 6.40 2.16 0.38
N PHE A 121 7.25 1.63 -0.51
CA PHE A 121 7.85 0.31 -0.32
C PHE A 121 8.76 0.27 0.91
N ASP A 122 9.53 1.33 1.18
CA ASP A 122 10.36 1.44 2.38
C ASP A 122 9.49 1.45 3.65
N GLN A 123 8.38 2.19 3.64
CA GLN A 123 7.46 2.28 4.76
C GLN A 123 6.77 0.94 5.04
N ILE A 124 6.13 0.30 4.05
CA ILE A 124 5.47 -0.99 4.26
C ILE A 124 6.47 -2.10 4.60
N THR A 125 7.68 -2.06 4.02
CA THR A 125 8.71 -3.07 4.32
C THR A 125 9.17 -2.96 5.77
N SER A 126 9.42 -1.74 6.25
CA SER A 126 9.90 -1.51 7.61
C SER A 126 8.82 -1.73 8.66
N GLN A 127 7.61 -1.25 8.42
CA GLN A 127 6.52 -1.27 9.41
C GLN A 127 5.65 -2.53 9.38
N ILE A 128 5.58 -3.24 8.25
CA ILE A 128 4.67 -4.39 8.10
C ILE A 128 5.46 -5.65 7.75
N PHE A 129 6.20 -5.68 6.64
CA PHE A 129 6.79 -6.92 6.15
C PHE A 129 7.85 -7.49 7.09
N ARG A 130 8.76 -6.66 7.60
CA ARG A 130 9.79 -7.14 8.55
C ARG A 130 9.18 -7.66 9.86
N PRO A 131 8.28 -6.93 10.55
CA PRO A 131 7.57 -7.47 11.72
C PRO A 131 6.77 -8.74 11.41
N LEU A 132 6.07 -8.77 10.27
CA LEU A 132 5.26 -9.93 9.87
C LEU A 132 6.14 -11.17 9.62
N CYS A 133 7.29 -11.03 8.97
CA CYS A 133 8.22 -12.15 8.80
C CYS A 133 8.74 -12.67 10.14
N VAL A 134 8.99 -11.81 11.13
CA VAL A 134 9.35 -12.25 12.49
C VAL A 134 8.22 -13.08 13.11
N GLU A 135 6.97 -12.63 12.98
CA GLU A 135 5.80 -13.37 13.49
C GLU A 135 5.58 -14.69 12.75
N LEU A 136 5.80 -14.73 11.43
CA LEU A 136 5.73 -15.96 10.62
C LEU A 136 6.82 -16.95 11.04
N ARG A 137 8.06 -16.50 11.28
CA ARG A 137 9.12 -17.37 11.82
C ARG A 137 8.75 -17.97 13.16
N LYS A 138 8.23 -17.18 14.10
CA LYS A 138 7.74 -17.68 15.39
C LYS A 138 6.66 -18.73 15.19
N PHE A 139 5.68 -18.43 14.34
CA PHE A 139 4.57 -19.32 14.03
C PHE A 139 5.02 -20.68 13.46
N PHE A 140 6.00 -20.68 12.54
CA PHE A 140 6.57 -21.91 11.97
C PHE A 140 7.70 -22.52 12.81
N GLY A 141 8.00 -21.96 13.99
CA GLY A 141 9.00 -22.50 14.90
C GLY A 141 10.46 -22.18 14.55
N PHE A 142 10.76 -21.20 13.70
CA PHE A 142 12.13 -20.71 13.47
C PHE A 142 12.59 -19.69 14.52
N GLY A 143 11.78 -19.48 15.56
CA GLY A 143 12.11 -18.56 16.66
C GLY A 143 11.93 -17.09 16.27
N SER A 144 12.32 -16.21 17.20
CA SER A 144 12.29 -14.77 16.98
C SER A 144 13.67 -14.27 16.59
N VAL A 145 13.72 -13.33 15.65
CA VAL A 145 14.94 -12.63 15.24
C VAL A 145 14.73 -11.12 15.26
N ASN A 146 15.81 -10.35 15.18
CA ASN A 146 15.68 -8.92 14.97
C ASN A 146 15.07 -8.66 13.57
N PRO A 147 14.10 -7.74 13.40
CA PRO A 147 13.51 -7.42 12.08
C PRO A 147 14.54 -7.06 10.99
N ARG A 148 15.71 -6.54 11.36
CA ARG A 148 16.83 -6.25 10.43
C ARG A 148 17.52 -7.51 9.89
N GLN A 149 17.35 -8.66 10.55
CA GLN A 149 17.89 -9.96 10.13
C GLN A 149 16.96 -10.71 9.19
N ILE A 150 15.73 -10.21 8.95
CA ILE A 150 14.85 -10.75 7.91
C ILE A 150 15.53 -10.58 6.56
N THR A 151 15.68 -11.70 5.86
CA THR A 151 16.40 -11.80 4.59
C THR A 151 15.61 -11.14 3.46
N LEU A 152 16.31 -10.75 2.39
CA LEU A 152 15.64 -10.22 1.20
C LEU A 152 14.69 -11.24 0.58
N GLN A 153 15.02 -12.54 0.60
CA GLN A 153 14.15 -13.57 0.06
C GLN A 153 12.80 -13.66 0.81
N GLU A 154 12.80 -13.49 2.13
CA GLU A 154 11.53 -13.44 2.89
C GLU A 154 10.72 -12.19 2.57
N ILE A 155 11.40 -11.04 2.34
CA ILE A 155 10.73 -9.81 1.89
C ILE A 155 10.14 -9.98 0.49
N GLU A 156 10.82 -10.67 -0.43
CA GLU A 156 10.28 -10.99 -1.75
C GLU A 156 8.97 -11.78 -1.66
N VAL A 157 8.87 -12.78 -0.78
CA VAL A 157 7.60 -13.49 -0.55
C VAL A 157 6.49 -12.55 -0.07
N MET A 158 6.81 -11.57 0.78
CA MET A 158 5.83 -10.56 1.20
C MET A 158 5.42 -9.65 0.04
N LEU A 159 6.36 -9.22 -0.80
CA LEU A 159 6.09 -8.39 -1.97
C LEU A 159 5.22 -9.13 -3.00
N GLU A 160 5.56 -10.39 -3.32
CA GLU A 160 4.80 -11.25 -4.24
C GLU A 160 3.36 -11.43 -3.77
N THR A 161 3.17 -11.73 -2.47
CA THR A 161 1.84 -11.97 -1.90
C THR A 161 1.04 -10.68 -1.74
N HIS A 162 1.67 -9.58 -1.33
CA HIS A 162 1.06 -8.24 -1.34
C HIS A 162 0.58 -7.85 -2.74
N GLY A 163 1.35 -8.21 -3.77
CA GLY A 163 1.03 -8.00 -5.18
C GLY A 163 -0.31 -8.63 -5.61
N ILE A 164 -0.79 -9.68 -4.94
CA ILE A 164 -2.09 -10.32 -5.25
C ILE A 164 -3.24 -9.34 -5.05
N LEU A 165 -3.26 -8.65 -3.90
CA LEU A 165 -4.31 -7.69 -3.57
C LEU A 165 -4.19 -6.43 -4.43
N PHE A 166 -2.96 -5.95 -4.67
CA PHE A 166 -2.75 -4.82 -5.54
C PHE A 166 -3.18 -5.11 -6.98
N TYR A 167 -2.84 -6.28 -7.53
CA TYR A 167 -3.28 -6.71 -8.86
C TYR A 167 -4.81 -6.84 -8.96
N TYR A 168 -5.46 -7.34 -7.91
CA TYR A 168 -6.92 -7.37 -7.83
C TYR A 168 -7.52 -5.96 -8.01
N ARG A 169 -6.96 -4.93 -7.34
CA ARG A 169 -7.42 -3.54 -7.50
C ARG A 169 -6.99 -2.88 -8.79
N GLN A 170 -5.85 -3.26 -9.37
CA GLN A 170 -5.46 -2.81 -10.72
C GLN A 170 -6.46 -3.28 -11.78
N ARG A 171 -6.92 -4.54 -11.70
CA ARG A 171 -7.96 -5.04 -12.61
C ARG A 171 -9.21 -4.18 -12.56
N GLN A 172 -9.62 -3.78 -11.37
CA GLN A 172 -10.80 -2.93 -11.18
C GLN A 172 -10.58 -1.47 -11.63
N HIS A 173 -9.47 -0.85 -11.22
CA HIS A 173 -9.29 0.61 -11.31
C HIS A 173 -8.47 1.08 -12.51
N ILE A 174 -7.73 0.18 -13.15
CA ILE A 174 -6.89 0.48 -14.31
C ILE A 174 -7.42 -0.22 -15.55
N TYR A 175 -7.59 -1.54 -15.50
CA TYR A 175 -7.95 -2.33 -16.68
C TYR A 175 -9.46 -2.39 -16.95
N SER A 176 -10.28 -1.85 -16.03
CA SER A 176 -11.75 -1.89 -16.12
C SER A 176 -12.30 -3.31 -16.32
N LEU A 177 -11.60 -4.31 -15.76
CA LEU A 177 -12.02 -5.70 -15.79
C LEU A 177 -13.04 -5.96 -14.69
N PRO A 178 -14.06 -6.79 -14.94
CA PRO A 178 -15.01 -7.20 -13.93
C PRO A 178 -14.31 -7.96 -12.80
N VAL A 179 -14.76 -7.72 -11.59
CA VAL A 179 -14.28 -8.35 -10.39
C VAL A 179 -15.38 -9.22 -9.82
N TYR A 180 -15.17 -10.53 -9.84
CA TYR A 180 -16.21 -11.52 -9.51
C TYR A 180 -16.15 -12.05 -8.09
N ALA A 181 -15.03 -11.87 -7.39
CA ALA A 181 -14.83 -12.38 -6.05
C ALA A 181 -14.75 -11.23 -5.05
N GLU A 182 -15.43 -11.37 -3.91
CA GLU A 182 -15.29 -10.45 -2.78
C GLU A 182 -13.83 -10.36 -2.32
N VAL A 183 -13.42 -9.18 -1.86
CA VAL A 183 -12.04 -8.94 -1.41
C VAL A 183 -11.61 -9.88 -0.28
N ASP A 184 -12.54 -10.23 0.61
CA ASP A 184 -12.28 -11.17 1.70
C ASP A 184 -11.86 -12.56 1.18
N HIS A 185 -12.31 -12.99 0.00
CA HIS A 185 -11.84 -14.24 -0.65
C HIS A 185 -10.40 -14.11 -1.13
N ILE A 186 -10.05 -12.98 -1.72
CA ILE A 186 -8.70 -12.70 -2.23
C ILE A 186 -7.69 -12.66 -1.08
N ILE A 187 -8.05 -11.99 0.02
CA ILE A 187 -7.22 -11.93 1.22
C ILE A 187 -7.01 -13.33 1.80
N ARG A 188 -8.05 -14.17 1.87
CA ARG A 188 -7.92 -15.57 2.32
C ARG A 188 -6.93 -16.36 1.45
N HIS A 189 -7.04 -16.27 0.12
CA HIS A 189 -6.12 -16.96 -0.78
C HIS A 189 -4.68 -16.45 -0.62
N MET A 190 -4.50 -15.14 -0.54
CA MET A 190 -3.20 -14.51 -0.32
C MET A 190 -2.54 -15.00 0.98
N ILE A 191 -3.28 -15.10 2.09
CA ILE A 191 -2.76 -15.65 3.36
C ILE A 191 -2.31 -17.11 3.19
N ILE A 192 -3.08 -17.92 2.47
CA ILE A 192 -2.72 -19.32 2.18
C ILE A 192 -1.42 -19.38 1.36
N TYR A 193 -1.32 -18.61 0.28
CA TYR A 193 -0.10 -18.55 -0.55
C TYR A 193 1.10 -18.07 0.26
N MET A 194 0.92 -17.02 1.06
CA MET A 194 1.94 -16.49 1.95
C MET A 194 2.47 -17.55 2.92
N GLY A 195 1.59 -18.22 3.67
CA GLY A 195 1.99 -19.26 4.62
C GLY A 195 2.68 -20.45 3.95
N GLN A 196 2.19 -20.89 2.80
CA GLN A 196 2.76 -22.00 2.05
C GLN A 196 4.12 -21.68 1.42
N THR A 197 4.31 -20.47 0.91
CA THR A 197 5.57 -20.06 0.30
C THR A 197 6.63 -19.78 1.36
N ILE A 198 6.28 -19.02 2.41
CA ILE A 198 7.24 -18.67 3.47
C ILE A 198 7.71 -19.90 4.25
N SER A 199 6.81 -20.86 4.56
CA SER A 199 7.19 -22.08 5.28
C SER A 199 8.22 -22.91 4.51
N ARG A 200 8.02 -23.09 3.20
CA ARG A 200 8.99 -23.78 2.33
C ARG A 200 10.30 -23.02 2.23
N LEU A 201 10.24 -21.70 2.07
CA LEU A 201 11.43 -20.86 2.01
C LEU A 201 12.26 -20.98 3.30
N LEU A 202 11.62 -20.91 4.47
CA LEU A 202 12.32 -21.03 5.75
C LEU A 202 13.02 -22.38 5.91
N VAL A 203 12.41 -23.48 5.44
CA VAL A 203 13.06 -24.81 5.44
C VAL A 203 14.29 -24.83 4.53
N MET A 204 14.25 -24.16 3.36
CA MET A 204 15.41 -24.08 2.47
C MET A 204 16.53 -23.20 3.02
N LEU A 205 16.18 -22.08 3.67
CA LEU A 205 17.14 -21.14 4.24
C LEU A 205 17.78 -21.69 5.53
N TYR A 206 17.03 -22.46 6.32
CA TYR A 206 17.43 -22.95 7.63
C TYR A 206 17.20 -24.47 7.77
N PRO A 207 17.90 -25.30 6.97
CA PRO A 207 17.68 -26.74 6.93
C PRO A 207 17.92 -27.42 8.28
N GLU A 208 18.95 -26.99 9.02
CA GLU A 208 19.29 -27.53 10.35
C GLU A 208 18.20 -27.27 11.42
N GLU A 209 17.48 -26.15 11.29
CA GLU A 209 16.37 -25.80 12.20
C GLU A 209 15.10 -26.58 11.86
N SER A 210 14.90 -26.89 10.58
CA SER A 210 13.72 -27.61 10.07
C SER A 210 13.65 -29.08 10.52
N ILE A 211 14.81 -29.74 10.67
CA ILE A 211 14.93 -31.15 11.04
C ILE A 211 14.37 -31.40 12.46
N LYS A 212 14.36 -30.37 13.32
CA LYS A 212 13.88 -30.49 14.72
C LYS A 212 12.36 -30.34 14.89
N LYS A 213 11.60 -29.96 13.84
CA LYS A 213 10.21 -29.45 14.01
C LYS A 213 9.17 -30.00 13.03
N ARG A 214 9.41 -31.16 12.41
CA ARG A 214 8.36 -31.87 11.65
C ARG A 214 7.21 -32.27 12.59
N ILE A 215 6.22 -31.40 12.73
CA ILE A 215 4.76 -31.61 12.89
C ILE A 215 4.21 -30.19 13.06
N LEU A 216 3.54 -29.65 12.04
CA LEU A 216 2.41 -28.71 12.13
C LEU A 216 2.07 -28.31 10.70
N LYS A 217 1.03 -28.96 10.15
CA LYS A 217 0.33 -28.46 8.97
C LYS A 217 -0.54 -27.29 9.44
N LEU A 218 -0.47 -26.18 8.70
CA LEU A 218 -1.51 -25.14 8.69
C LEU A 218 -2.84 -25.71 8.22
#